data_AF-A0A2E0XT90-F1
#
_entry.id   AF-A0A2E0XT90-F1
#
_cell.length_a   1.000
_cell.length_b   1.000
_cell.length_c   1.000
_cell.angle_alpha   90.00
_cell.angle_beta   90.00
_cell.angle_gamma   90.00
#
_symmetry.space_group_name_H-M   'P 1'
#
loop_
_entity.id
_entity.type
_entity.pdbx_description
1 polymer ?
#
loop_
_entity_poly.entity_id
_entity_poly.type
_entity_poly.pdbx_seq_one_letter_code
_entity_poly.pdbx_strand_id
1 'polypeptide(L)'
;MKYLKTILLALSVSIFSYSQDLVDVSNVFKADFNIDSITLGVETSTVNCSGAAIGYENGDYSAVYLTYNFTNRLETDDSGEFTGLVWAQQGENFLQGTLQGIWRRKGQTFELITLDNINDGNIILAVGKLNFAERTLKFDAGVVN
;
A
#
# COMPACT_ATOMS: atom_id res chain seq x y z
N MET A 1 37.16 5.90 -36.80
CA MET A 1 36.04 6.79 -36.41
C MET A 1 34.65 6.30 -36.83
N LYS A 2 34.47 5.67 -38.01
CA LYS A 2 33.16 5.19 -38.49
C LYS A 2 32.48 4.22 -37.51
N TYR A 3 33.20 3.21 -37.04
CA TYR A 3 32.69 2.21 -36.10
C TYR A 3 32.49 2.73 -34.67
N LEU A 4 33.24 3.77 -34.26
CA LEU A 4 33.11 4.36 -32.93
C LEU A 4 31.76 5.09 -32.78
N LYS A 5 31.29 5.76 -33.83
CA LYS A 5 29.95 6.37 -33.86
C LYS A 5 28.83 5.32 -33.84
N THR A 6 29.03 4.19 -34.53
CA THR A 6 28.07 3.08 -34.56
C THR A 6 28.00 2.36 -33.20
N ILE A 7 29.13 2.16 -32.52
CA ILE A 7 29.19 1.58 -31.17
C ILE A 7 28.53 2.52 -30.16
N LEU A 8 28.80 3.83 -30.24
CA LEU A 8 28.20 4.82 -29.34
C LEU A 8 26.68 4.91 -29.51
N LEU A 9 26.19 4.78 -30.75
CA LEU A 9 24.74 4.73 -31.05
C LEU A 9 24.09 3.44 -30.52
N ALA A 10 24.76 2.29 -30.64
CA ALA A 10 24.26 1.03 -30.10
C ALA A 10 24.19 1.03 -28.56
N LEU A 11 25.19 1.62 -27.89
CA LEU A 11 25.19 1.77 -26.44
C LEU A 11 24.07 2.70 -25.93
N SER A 12 23.72 3.75 -26.69
CA SER A 12 22.64 4.67 -26.31
C SER A 12 21.24 4.06 -26.40
N VAL A 13 21.03 3.02 -27.21
CA VAL A 13 19.70 2.37 -27.36
C VAL A 13 19.44 1.34 -26.27
N SER A 14 20.49 0.69 -25.74
CA SER A 14 20.36 -0.31 -24.67
C SER A 14 19.99 0.25 -23.29
N ILE A 15 20.09 1.56 -23.08
CA ILE A 15 19.82 2.19 -21.77
C ILE A 15 18.32 2.48 -21.55
N PHE A 16 17.48 2.38 -22.60
CA PHE A 16 16.06 2.74 -22.53
C PHE A 16 15.10 1.55 -22.44
N SER A 17 15.60 0.30 -22.40
CA SER A 17 14.76 -0.89 -22.61
C SER A 17 14.36 -1.65 -21.33
N TYR A 18 14.69 -1.16 -20.14
CA TYR A 18 14.33 -1.82 -18.88
C TYR A 18 13.61 -0.84 -17.94
N SER A 19 12.38 -0.45 -18.32
CA SER A 19 11.40 0.00 -17.31
C SER A 19 10.69 -1.26 -16.82
N GLN A 20 11.00 -1.72 -15.62
CA GLN A 20 10.20 -2.76 -14.96
C GLN A 20 9.10 -2.05 -14.16
N ASP A 21 7.87 -2.52 -14.31
CA ASP A 21 6.78 -2.06 -13.46
C ASP A 21 7.01 -2.58 -12.04
N LEU A 22 6.93 -1.69 -11.05
CA LEU A 22 7.12 -2.03 -9.63
C LEU A 22 6.00 -2.92 -9.07
N VAL A 23 4.84 -2.88 -9.70
CA VAL A 23 3.65 -3.65 -9.33
C VAL A 23 3.12 -4.27 -10.60
N ASP A 24 2.69 -5.52 -10.52
CA ASP A 24 1.93 -6.12 -11.60
C ASP A 24 0.56 -5.43 -11.71
N VAL A 25 0.47 -4.44 -12.59
CA VAL A 25 -0.78 -3.71 -12.86
C VAL A 25 -1.89 -4.64 -13.38
N SER A 26 -1.57 -5.83 -13.88
CA SER A 26 -2.57 -6.82 -14.28
C SER A 26 -3.21 -7.58 -13.10
N ASN A 27 -2.58 -7.54 -11.92
CA ASN A 27 -3.02 -8.22 -10.69
C ASN A 27 -3.34 -7.24 -9.54
N VAL A 28 -3.82 -6.04 -9.87
CA VAL A 28 -4.30 -5.10 -8.86
C VAL A 28 -5.64 -5.57 -8.31
N PHE A 29 -5.70 -5.74 -7.00
CA PHE A 29 -6.90 -6.10 -6.25
C PHE A 29 -7.45 -4.90 -5.46
N LYS A 30 -8.73 -4.97 -5.13
CA LYS A 30 -9.42 -3.91 -4.38
C LYS A 30 -9.59 -4.34 -2.94
N ALA A 31 -9.31 -3.42 -2.02
CA ALA A 31 -9.57 -3.61 -0.61
C ALA A 31 -10.46 -2.48 -0.08
N ASP A 32 -11.66 -2.85 0.38
CA ASP A 32 -12.68 -1.91 0.85
C ASP A 32 -12.90 -2.12 2.36
N PHE A 33 -12.55 -1.11 3.14
CA PHE A 33 -12.64 -1.12 4.59
C PHE A 33 -13.48 0.04 5.11
N ASN A 34 -14.07 -0.18 6.29
CA ASN A 34 -14.71 0.83 7.11
C ASN A 34 -13.85 1.11 8.35
N ILE A 35 -13.92 2.33 8.86
CA ILE A 35 -13.29 2.70 10.13
C ILE A 35 -14.20 2.25 11.28
N ASP A 36 -13.68 1.39 12.13
CA ASP A 36 -14.40 0.85 13.30
C ASP A 36 -14.20 1.74 14.52
N SER A 37 -12.97 2.23 14.74
CA SER A 37 -12.64 3.09 15.87
C SER A 37 -11.39 3.93 15.63
N ILE A 38 -11.31 5.05 16.35
CA ILE A 38 -10.13 5.92 16.38
C ILE A 38 -9.80 6.22 17.84
N THR A 39 -8.53 6.04 18.21
CA THR A 39 -7.98 6.48 19.50
C THR A 39 -6.99 7.60 19.25
N LEU A 40 -7.28 8.78 19.78
CA LEU A 40 -6.38 9.94 19.68
C LEU A 40 -5.35 9.86 20.81
N GLY A 41 -4.07 9.98 20.44
CA GLY A 41 -2.98 10.08 21.39
C GLY A 41 -2.08 11.26 21.05
N VAL A 42 -1.27 11.67 22.03
CA VAL A 42 -0.36 12.83 21.91
C VAL A 42 0.77 12.53 20.93
N GLU A 43 1.31 11.31 20.94
CA GLU A 43 2.44 10.91 20.07
C GLU A 43 1.99 10.11 18.85
N THR A 44 0.93 9.31 19.01
CA THR A 44 0.38 8.43 17.98
C THR A 44 -1.13 8.41 18.07
N SER A 45 -1.80 8.37 16.92
CA SER A 45 -3.23 8.09 16.85
C SER A 45 -3.46 6.74 16.20
N THR A 46 -4.31 5.93 16.80
CA THR A 46 -4.63 4.58 16.32
C THR A 46 -5.94 4.58 15.57
N VAL A 47 -5.99 3.97 14.39
CA VAL A 47 -7.20 3.77 13.60
C VAL A 47 -7.38 2.28 13.35
N ASN A 48 -8.52 1.74 13.74
CA ASN A 48 -8.88 0.35 13.45
C ASN A 48 -9.92 0.31 12.34
N CYS A 49 -9.71 -0.59 11.39
CA CYS A 49 -10.57 -0.79 10.25
C CYS A 49 -10.91 -2.26 10.05
N SER A 50 -12.04 -2.53 9.41
CA SER A 50 -12.41 -3.87 8.98
C SER A 50 -13.16 -3.85 7.65
N GLY A 51 -13.13 -4.97 6.94
CA GLY A 51 -13.81 -5.12 5.66
C GLY A 51 -13.27 -6.29 4.85
N ALA A 52 -13.15 -6.10 3.53
CA ALA A 52 -12.82 -7.17 2.60
C ALA A 52 -11.72 -6.76 1.62
N ALA A 53 -10.92 -7.75 1.20
CA ALA A 53 -9.95 -7.64 0.11
C ALA A 53 -10.28 -8.71 -0.94
N ILE A 54 -10.63 -8.28 -2.15
CA ILE A 54 -11.15 -9.13 -3.22
C ILE A 54 -10.24 -9.01 -4.44
N GLY A 55 -9.84 -10.15 -5.00
CA GLY A 55 -8.93 -10.29 -6.13
C GLY A 55 -7.47 -10.56 -5.74
N TYR A 56 -7.18 -10.82 -4.46
CA TYR A 56 -5.83 -11.19 -4.04
C TYR A 56 -5.49 -12.60 -4.52
N GLU A 57 -4.27 -12.81 -5.02
CA GLU A 57 -3.88 -14.03 -5.73
C GLU A 57 -4.02 -15.31 -4.89
N ASN A 58 -3.84 -15.19 -3.56
CA ASN A 58 -3.97 -16.31 -2.62
C ASN A 58 -5.38 -16.45 -2.03
N GLY A 59 -6.36 -15.70 -2.55
CA GLY A 59 -7.78 -15.85 -2.24
C GLY A 59 -8.47 -14.55 -1.80
N ASP A 60 -9.80 -14.53 -1.96
CA ASP A 60 -10.66 -13.44 -1.51
C ASP A 60 -10.89 -13.49 0.02
N TYR A 61 -10.49 -12.45 0.73
CA TYR A 61 -10.67 -12.33 2.16
C TYR A 61 -11.87 -11.43 2.48
N SER A 62 -12.97 -12.02 2.92
CA SER A 62 -14.17 -11.27 3.33
C SER A 62 -14.11 -10.73 4.76
N ALA A 63 -13.14 -11.19 5.55
CA ALA A 63 -12.91 -10.78 6.94
C ALA A 63 -11.45 -10.35 7.11
N VAL A 64 -11.20 -9.06 6.95
CA VAL A 64 -9.91 -8.41 7.14
C VAL A 64 -10.04 -7.40 8.27
N TYR A 65 -9.06 -7.38 9.16
CA TYR A 65 -8.94 -6.42 10.27
C TYR A 65 -7.58 -5.74 10.20
N LEU A 66 -7.58 -4.42 10.35
CA LEU A 66 -6.39 -3.59 10.26
C LEU A 66 -6.31 -2.68 11.48
N THR A 67 -5.09 -2.50 11.98
CA THR A 67 -4.77 -1.47 12.96
C THR A 67 -3.64 -0.62 12.43
N TYR A 68 -3.85 0.69 12.36
CA TYR A 68 -2.86 1.69 11.97
C TYR A 68 -2.48 2.54 13.17
N ASN A 69 -1.20 2.88 13.28
CA ASN A 69 -0.65 3.86 14.22
C ASN A 69 0.00 4.98 13.42
N PHE A 70 -0.67 6.13 13.39
CA PHE A 70 -0.23 7.31 12.65
C PHE A 70 0.68 8.17 13.50
N THR A 71 1.79 8.61 12.90
CA THR A 71 2.77 9.53 13.48
C THR A 71 3.08 10.67 12.50
N ASN A 72 3.76 11.70 12.99
CA ASN A 72 4.31 12.78 12.17
C ASN A 72 5.69 13.17 12.72
N ARG A 73 6.67 12.29 12.51
CA ARG A 73 7.98 12.42 13.19
C ARG A 73 8.81 13.58 12.65
N LEU A 74 8.52 14.00 11.42
CA LEU A 74 9.18 15.11 10.75
C LEU A 74 8.40 16.44 10.87
N GLU A 75 7.33 16.47 11.68
CA GLU A 75 6.52 17.67 11.94
C GLU A 75 6.01 18.35 10.66
N THR A 76 5.63 17.57 9.65
CA THR A 76 5.13 18.11 8.38
C THR A 76 3.65 18.49 8.48
N ASP A 77 3.22 19.53 7.78
CA ASP A 77 1.87 20.08 7.95
C ASP A 77 0.74 19.14 7.49
N ASP A 78 0.94 18.48 6.34
CA ASP A 78 -0.10 17.72 5.64
C ASP A 78 0.40 16.31 5.25
N SER A 79 1.39 15.79 5.97
CA SER A 79 1.89 14.43 5.78
C SER A 79 2.47 13.83 7.06
N GLY A 80 2.80 12.55 6.99
CA GLY A 80 3.51 11.85 8.04
C GLY A 80 3.64 10.37 7.71
N GLU A 81 3.93 9.58 8.73
CA GLU A 81 4.20 8.15 8.61
C GLU A 81 3.16 7.33 9.38
N PHE A 82 3.08 6.04 9.08
CA PHE A 82 2.36 5.10 9.91
C PHE A 82 3.01 3.72 9.90
N THR A 83 2.73 2.98 10.96
CA THR A 83 2.90 1.52 10.99
C THR A 83 1.55 0.86 11.25
N GLY A 84 1.42 -0.41 10.91
CA GLY A 84 0.19 -1.13 11.15
C GLY A 84 0.34 -2.64 11.11
N LEU A 85 -0.78 -3.30 11.37
CA LEU A 85 -0.94 -4.73 11.32
C LEU A 85 -2.18 -5.05 10.50
N VAL A 86 -2.12 -6.15 9.75
CA VAL A 86 -3.28 -6.76 9.10
C VAL A 86 -3.41 -8.20 9.56
N TRP A 87 -4.66 -8.62 9.79
CA TRP A 87 -5.02 -10.01 9.95
C TRP A 87 -6.25 -10.28 9.09
N ALA A 88 -6.28 -11.40 8.38
CA ALA A 88 -7.44 -11.81 7.61
C ALA A 88 -7.65 -13.32 7.67
N GLN A 89 -8.91 -13.73 7.48
CA GLN A 89 -9.29 -15.14 7.44
C GLN A 89 -10.21 -15.44 6.26
N GLN A 90 -9.91 -16.54 5.58
CA GLN A 90 -10.78 -17.17 4.59
C GLN A 90 -10.81 -18.69 4.87
N GLY A 91 -11.86 -19.15 5.55
CA GLY A 91 -11.93 -20.56 5.97
C GLY A 91 -10.76 -20.93 6.89
N GLU A 92 -9.93 -21.89 6.47
CA GLU A 92 -8.72 -22.32 7.18
C GLU A 92 -7.46 -21.52 6.78
N ASN A 93 -7.56 -20.63 5.79
CA ASN A 93 -6.47 -19.77 5.38
C ASN A 93 -6.40 -18.52 6.25
N PHE A 94 -5.24 -18.25 6.82
CA PHE A 94 -4.98 -17.09 7.66
C PHE A 94 -3.86 -16.24 7.06
N LEU A 95 -4.12 -14.95 6.93
CA LEU A 95 -3.16 -13.97 6.45
C LEU A 95 -2.83 -13.02 7.58
N GLN A 96 -1.55 -12.75 7.77
CA GLN A 96 -1.03 -11.81 8.75
C GLN A 96 0.08 -10.98 8.11
N GLY A 97 0.16 -9.70 8.45
CA GLY A 97 1.20 -8.85 7.90
C GLY A 97 1.45 -7.60 8.70
N THR A 98 2.58 -6.96 8.39
CA THR A 98 2.94 -5.64 8.89
C THR A 98 2.77 -4.62 7.77
N LEU A 99 2.22 -3.46 8.12
CA LEU A 99 1.95 -2.35 7.20
C LEU A 99 2.90 -1.21 7.54
N GLN A 100 3.56 -0.61 6.55
CA GLN A 100 4.45 0.52 6.77
C GLN A 100 4.36 1.50 5.62
N GLY A 101 4.09 2.76 5.93
CA GLY A 101 3.80 3.72 4.89
C GLY A 101 3.81 5.17 5.32
N ILE A 102 3.40 6.00 4.38
CA ILE A 102 3.22 7.44 4.56
C ILE A 102 1.77 7.82 4.27
N TRP A 103 1.32 8.88 4.92
CA TRP A 103 0.05 9.52 4.60
C TRP A 103 0.27 10.94 4.12
N ARG A 104 -0.62 11.43 3.25
CA ARG A 104 -0.64 12.80 2.75
C ARG A 104 -2.07 13.30 2.68
N ARG A 105 -2.33 14.51 3.15
CA ARG A 105 -3.63 15.15 3.00
C ARG A 105 -3.88 15.54 1.54
N LYS A 106 -5.06 15.21 1.04
CA LYS A 106 -5.60 15.57 -0.28
C LYS A 106 -6.97 16.21 -0.09
N GLY A 107 -6.98 17.48 0.31
CA GLY A 107 -8.20 18.23 0.62
C GLY A 107 -8.96 17.64 1.80
N GLN A 108 -10.11 17.01 1.52
CA GLN A 108 -10.98 16.37 2.53
C GLN A 108 -10.60 14.92 2.84
N THR A 109 -9.69 14.33 2.07
CA THR A 109 -9.29 12.92 2.18
C THR A 109 -7.80 12.80 2.41
N PHE A 110 -7.33 11.62 2.79
CA PHE A 110 -5.92 11.33 3.01
C PHE A 110 -5.51 10.19 2.09
N GLU A 111 -4.43 10.41 1.34
CA GLU A 111 -3.77 9.39 0.54
C GLU A 111 -2.80 8.62 1.44
N LEU A 112 -2.89 7.30 1.43
CA LEU A 112 -1.92 6.41 2.08
C LEU A 112 -1.11 5.72 0.99
N ILE A 113 0.19 5.60 1.17
CA ILE A 113 1.07 4.81 0.31
C ILE A 113 1.83 3.86 1.22
N THR A 114 1.69 2.56 1.01
CA THR A 114 2.18 1.53 1.95
C THR A 114 2.87 0.38 1.26
N LEU A 115 3.90 -0.14 1.90
CA LEU A 115 4.61 -1.37 1.58
C LEU A 115 4.36 -2.35 2.71
N ASP A 116 3.63 -3.41 2.39
CA ASP A 116 3.10 -4.35 3.36
C ASP A 116 3.80 -5.70 3.19
N ASN A 117 4.22 -6.30 4.30
CA ASN A 117 4.90 -7.58 4.33
C ASN A 117 3.96 -8.65 4.88
N ILE A 118 3.63 -9.65 4.06
CA ILE A 118 2.62 -10.66 4.35
C ILE A 118 3.28 -12.02 4.64
N ASN A 119 2.66 -12.81 5.53
CA ASN A 119 3.16 -14.11 5.97
C ASN A 119 3.19 -15.21 4.88
N ASP A 120 2.57 -14.98 3.73
CA ASP A 120 2.64 -15.87 2.56
C ASP A 120 3.88 -15.60 1.68
N GLY A 121 4.71 -14.63 2.06
CA GLY A 121 5.94 -14.26 1.37
C GLY A 121 5.77 -13.09 0.40
N ASN A 122 4.55 -12.61 0.20
CA ASN A 122 4.29 -11.49 -0.71
C ASN A 122 4.58 -10.15 -0.05
N ILE A 123 5.06 -9.23 -0.87
CA ILE A 123 5.14 -7.81 -0.57
C ILE A 123 4.05 -7.11 -1.37
N ILE A 124 3.20 -6.35 -0.70
CA ILE A 124 2.11 -5.60 -1.34
C ILE A 124 2.47 -4.12 -1.34
N LEU A 125 2.38 -3.48 -2.50
CA LEU A 125 2.34 -2.03 -2.60
C LEU A 125 0.87 -1.61 -2.77
N ALA A 126 0.40 -0.72 -1.89
CA ALA A 126 -0.97 -0.23 -1.96
C ALA A 126 -1.05 1.29 -1.87
N VAL A 127 -2.00 1.85 -2.63
CA VAL A 127 -2.37 3.26 -2.57
C VAL A 127 -3.80 3.35 -2.05
N GLY A 128 -3.94 3.96 -0.88
CA GLY A 128 -5.17 4.06 -0.13
C GLY A 128 -5.78 5.45 -0.16
N LYS A 129 -7.10 5.50 -0.06
CA LYS A 129 -7.87 6.72 0.20
C LYS A 129 -8.64 6.54 1.50
N LEU A 130 -8.20 7.28 2.52
CA LEU A 130 -8.83 7.39 3.83
C LEU A 130 -9.76 8.61 3.86
N ASN A 131 -11.01 8.39 4.23
CA ASN A 131 -12.00 9.45 4.41
C ASN A 131 -12.64 9.31 5.79
N PHE A 132 -12.22 10.16 6.74
CA PHE A 132 -12.74 10.15 8.10
C PHE A 132 -14.22 10.58 8.19
N ALA A 133 -14.70 11.45 7.28
CA ALA A 133 -16.08 11.90 7.28
C ALA A 133 -17.04 10.79 6.82
N GLU A 134 -16.63 10.01 5.81
CA GLU A 134 -17.38 8.85 5.31
C GLU A 134 -17.09 7.57 6.11
N ARG A 135 -16.06 7.58 6.97
CA ARG A 135 -15.55 6.42 7.72
C ARG A 135 -15.12 5.27 6.81
N THR A 136 -14.47 5.59 5.70
CA THR A 136 -14.01 4.61 4.72
C THR A 136 -12.50 4.65 4.55
N LEU A 137 -11.93 3.49 4.24
CA LEU A 137 -10.55 3.32 3.83
C LEU A 137 -10.52 2.33 2.66
N LYS A 138 -10.13 2.81 1.48
CA LYS A 138 -10.16 2.01 0.25
C LYS A 138 -8.80 1.96 -0.40
N PHE A 139 -8.36 0.79 -0.84
CA PHE A 139 -7.07 0.60 -1.50
C PHE A 139 -7.19 0.00 -2.89
N ASP A 140 -6.29 0.48 -3.73
CA ASP A 140 -5.80 -0.25 -4.89
C ASP A 140 -4.45 -0.85 -4.50
N ALA A 141 -4.34 -2.17 -4.53
CA ALA A 141 -3.20 -2.91 -4.01
C ALA A 141 -2.71 -3.94 -5.03
N GLY A 142 -1.42 -4.21 -5.06
CA GLY A 142 -0.85 -5.24 -5.91
C GLY A 142 0.45 -5.80 -5.34
N VAL A 143 0.76 -7.03 -5.74
CA VAL A 143 2.00 -7.70 -5.35
C VAL A 143 3.17 -7.10 -6.13
N VAL A 144 4.28 -6.88 -5.44
CA VAL A 144 5.53 -6.38 -6.00
C VAL A 144 6.29 -7.55 -6.65
N ASN A 145 6.75 -7.36 -7.89
CA ASN A 145 7.48 -8.35 -8.69
C ASN A 145 9.00 -8.12 -8.72
#